data_AF-A0A2T5E6P1-F1
#
_entry.id   AF-A0A2T5E6P1-F1
#
_cell.length_a   1.000
_cell.length_b   1.000
_cell.length_c   1.000
_cell.angle_alpha   90.00
_cell.angle_beta   90.00
_cell.angle_gamma   90.00
#
_symmetry.space_group_name_H-M   'P 1'
#
loop_
_entity.id
_entity.type
_entity.pdbx_description
1 polymer ?
#
loop_
_entity_poly.entity_id
_entity_poly.type
_entity_poly.pdbx_seq_one_letter_code
_entity_poly.pdbx_strand_id
1 'polypeptide(L)'
;MMLYNKFLLLLLPILLLGCASSDEPTNQFDAELYSGKPIDTLTSDDPPLNEKEAIMRGDIALRDNNIDLALYEYIRSLSFPEKEFHDKTLFTIGQIHSSRGNYALAERAYLAALDFNPAHTEVLEQLGVLYTKQRRTDEGRSYFFKAINSDQVRLKSSETIQNYQALNQSEVASLKVDSMSPALAYMGIGVLEDVDGKHQIAQEYFKKSLTIDKSSVKALLNMGYSHYMYGNYKEAYQYTRSALELEPNNEKAQNNLALIYLASGDIKKATNVFMRHMEAPEALNNVGYFLILQGKPDQAVPYLQQAIDKKSSYYKVANENLNRALSEVREMEQ
;
A
#
# COMPACT_ATOMS: atom_id res chain seq x y z
N MET A 1 78.49 11.37 -35.85
CA MET A 1 79.63 10.60 -35.30
C MET A 1 79.06 9.69 -34.23
N MET A 2 78.35 8.63 -34.64
CA MET A 2 78.88 7.25 -34.72
C MET A 2 79.68 6.86 -33.48
N LEU A 3 79.13 6.00 -32.64
CA LEU A 3 79.75 4.72 -32.32
C LEU A 3 78.73 3.79 -31.65
N TYR A 4 78.32 2.82 -32.47
CA TYR A 4 77.65 1.59 -32.14
C TYR A 4 78.74 0.62 -31.64
N ASN A 5 78.52 -0.13 -30.55
CA ASN A 5 79.24 -1.38 -30.37
C ASN A 5 78.39 -2.44 -29.67
N LYS A 6 78.24 -3.58 -30.35
CA LYS A 6 77.49 -4.78 -29.99
C LYS A 6 78.47 -5.85 -29.48
N PHE A 7 78.10 -6.57 -28.41
CA PHE A 7 78.51 -7.97 -28.12
C PHE A 7 77.44 -8.52 -27.15
N LEU A 8 76.45 -9.32 -27.57
CA LEU A 8 76.41 -10.76 -27.91
C LEU A 8 76.45 -11.72 -26.69
N LEU A 9 75.24 -12.20 -26.36
CA LEU A 9 74.78 -13.50 -25.80
C LEU A 9 75.31 -14.07 -24.46
N LEU A 10 74.35 -14.34 -23.55
CA LEU A 10 74.17 -15.67 -22.94
C LEU A 10 72.72 -15.88 -22.45
N LEU A 11 72.13 -17.00 -22.89
CA LEU A 11 70.82 -17.54 -22.49
C LEU A 11 70.93 -18.31 -21.16
N LEU A 12 69.99 -18.14 -20.22
CA LEU A 12 69.12 -19.22 -19.70
C LEU A 12 68.03 -18.65 -18.75
N PRO A 13 66.85 -19.29 -18.63
CA PRO A 13 65.66 -18.76 -17.97
C PRO A 13 65.59 -19.13 -16.48
N ILE A 14 65.07 -18.23 -15.65
CA ILE A 14 64.56 -18.59 -14.32
C ILE A 14 63.07 -18.29 -14.30
N LEU A 15 62.30 -19.36 -14.45
CA LEU A 15 60.92 -19.47 -13.99
C LEU A 15 60.91 -19.26 -12.48
N LEU A 16 60.23 -18.22 -12.01
CA LEU A 16 59.58 -18.25 -10.70
C LEU A 16 58.09 -17.96 -10.91
N LEU A 17 57.35 -19.05 -10.77
CA LEU A 17 55.92 -19.14 -10.55
C LEU A 17 55.53 -18.45 -9.23
N GLY A 18 54.31 -17.92 -9.22
CA GLY A 18 53.52 -17.67 -8.00
C GLY A 18 53.82 -16.31 -7.36
N CYS A 19 52.84 -15.48 -7.05
CA CYS A 19 51.49 -15.83 -6.63
C CYS A 19 50.42 -15.25 -7.56
N ALA A 20 49.48 -16.10 -7.92
CA ALA A 20 48.14 -15.68 -8.27
C ALA A 20 47.61 -14.79 -7.14
N SER A 21 47.23 -13.57 -7.45
CA SER A 21 46.18 -12.91 -6.68
C SER A 21 44.96 -13.81 -6.83
N SER A 22 44.60 -14.50 -5.76
CA SER A 22 43.24 -14.98 -5.62
C SER A 22 42.35 -13.75 -5.74
N ASP A 23 41.66 -13.62 -6.86
CA ASP A 23 40.45 -12.82 -6.93
C ASP A 23 39.49 -13.46 -5.93
N GLU A 24 39.56 -13.03 -4.67
CA GLU A 24 38.42 -13.19 -3.78
C GLU A 24 37.24 -12.53 -4.49
N PRO A 25 36.09 -13.20 -4.62
CA PRO A 25 34.90 -12.53 -5.10
C PRO A 25 34.65 -11.42 -4.09
N THR A 26 34.93 -10.18 -4.46
CA THR A 26 34.49 -9.02 -3.71
C THR A 26 32.99 -9.19 -3.57
N ASN A 27 32.53 -9.57 -2.37
CA ASN A 27 31.13 -9.57 -1.98
C ASN A 27 30.62 -8.17 -2.29
N GLN A 28 29.98 -7.98 -3.45
CA GLN A 28 29.49 -6.69 -3.89
C GLN A 28 28.26 -6.40 -3.02
N PHE A 29 28.51 -5.78 -1.87
CA PHE A 29 27.44 -5.26 -1.04
C PHE A 29 26.68 -4.21 -1.85
N ASP A 30 25.42 -4.48 -2.15
CA ASP A 30 24.58 -3.56 -2.91
C ASP A 30 24.16 -2.38 -2.02
N ALA A 31 25.06 -1.38 -1.94
CA ALA A 31 24.83 -0.16 -1.19
C ALA A 31 23.63 0.65 -1.71
N GLU A 32 23.11 0.34 -2.91
CA GLU A 32 22.00 1.08 -3.50
C GLU A 32 20.67 0.86 -2.78
N LEU A 33 20.50 -0.27 -2.09
CA LEU A 33 19.34 -0.56 -1.24
C LEU A 33 19.61 -0.26 0.24
N TYR A 34 20.80 0.23 0.60
CA TYR A 34 21.15 0.51 1.98
C TYR A 34 20.91 1.98 2.33
N SER A 35 20.19 2.25 3.44
CA SER A 35 19.94 3.61 3.93
C SER A 35 20.16 3.76 5.45
N GLY A 36 21.11 3.00 6.01
CA GLY A 36 21.42 2.98 7.43
C GLY A 36 22.75 3.64 7.80
N LYS A 37 23.18 3.43 9.06
CA LYS A 37 24.48 3.90 9.57
C LYS A 37 25.67 3.26 8.83
N PRO A 38 26.88 3.84 8.90
CA PRO A 38 28.06 3.21 8.31
C PRO A 38 28.23 1.75 8.74
N ILE A 39 28.47 0.88 7.76
CA ILE A 39 28.49 -0.58 7.92
C ILE A 39 29.49 -1.02 9.00
N ASP A 40 30.65 -0.37 9.06
CA ASP A 40 31.73 -0.66 10.02
C ASP A 40 31.32 -0.54 11.50
N THR A 41 30.15 0.06 11.77
CA THR A 41 29.60 0.24 13.11
C THR A 41 28.52 -0.78 13.49
N LEU A 42 28.12 -1.66 12.57
CA LEU A 42 26.93 -2.51 12.72
C LEU A 42 27.22 -3.86 13.40
N THR A 43 28.36 -4.49 13.10
CA THR A 43 28.76 -5.75 13.71
C THR A 43 30.27 -5.99 13.58
N SER A 44 30.86 -6.66 14.58
CA SER A 44 32.22 -7.19 14.53
C SER A 44 32.27 -8.69 14.26
N ASP A 45 31.12 -9.31 14.01
CA ASP A 45 30.99 -10.75 13.79
C ASP A 45 31.54 -11.16 12.42
N ASP A 46 31.99 -12.41 12.32
CA ASP A 46 32.40 -13.00 11.05
C ASP A 46 31.24 -12.94 10.03
N PRO A 47 31.54 -12.80 8.72
CA PRO A 47 30.53 -12.88 7.68
C PRO A 47 29.64 -14.12 7.74
N PRO A 48 28.35 -14.03 7.37
CA PRO A 48 27.51 -15.20 7.23
C PRO A 48 28.12 -16.11 6.17
N LEU A 49 27.97 -17.42 6.36
CA LEU A 49 28.59 -18.43 5.51
C LEU A 49 27.75 -18.73 4.27
N ASN A 50 26.47 -18.36 4.28
CA ASN A 50 25.52 -18.61 3.20
C ASN A 50 24.32 -17.65 3.27
N GLU A 51 23.52 -17.64 2.20
CA GLU A 51 22.29 -16.86 2.06
C GLU A 51 21.33 -17.03 3.26
N LYS A 52 21.08 -18.28 3.69
CA LYS A 52 20.13 -18.60 4.78
C LYS A 52 20.57 -18.03 6.12
N GLU A 53 21.87 -18.09 6.41
CA GLU A 53 22.43 -17.53 7.62
C GLU A 53 22.31 -15.99 7.64
N ALA A 54 22.60 -15.34 6.51
CA ALA A 54 22.45 -13.88 6.39
C ALA A 54 20.98 -13.46 6.61
N ILE A 55 20.03 -14.15 6.00
CA ILE A 55 18.59 -13.91 6.22
C ILE A 55 18.21 -14.10 7.69
N MET A 56 18.65 -15.19 8.31
CA MET A 56 18.38 -15.47 9.73
C MET A 56 18.92 -14.36 10.65
N ARG A 57 20.14 -13.87 10.39
CA ARG A 57 20.70 -12.74 11.14
C ARG A 57 19.88 -11.46 10.93
N GLY A 58 19.44 -11.21 9.70
CA GLY A 58 18.53 -10.11 9.36
C GLY A 58 17.20 -10.18 10.12
N ASP A 59 16.58 -11.37 10.18
CA ASP A 59 15.32 -11.60 10.89
C ASP A 59 15.46 -11.38 12.41
N ILE A 60 16.57 -11.85 12.99
CA ILE A 60 16.90 -11.62 14.41
C ILE A 60 17.02 -10.11 14.68
N ALA A 61 17.82 -9.42 13.85
CA ALA A 61 18.01 -7.98 14.00
C ALA A 61 16.70 -7.19 13.82
N LEU A 62 15.84 -7.59 12.87
CA LEU A 62 14.55 -6.96 12.64
C LEU A 62 13.62 -7.14 13.84
N ARG A 63 13.58 -8.36 14.42
CA ARG A 63 12.81 -8.64 15.64
C ARG A 63 13.30 -7.82 16.84
N ASP A 64 14.60 -7.59 16.92
CA ASP A 64 15.22 -6.77 17.97
C ASP A 64 15.11 -5.26 17.67
N ASN A 65 14.35 -4.89 16.62
CA ASN A 65 14.14 -3.52 16.14
C ASN A 65 15.44 -2.79 15.73
N ASN A 66 16.49 -3.56 15.42
CA ASN A 66 17.74 -3.04 14.87
C ASN A 66 17.67 -3.03 13.34
N ILE A 67 16.90 -2.07 12.80
CA ILE A 67 16.56 -1.98 11.38
C ILE A 67 17.78 -1.84 10.47
N ASP A 68 18.81 -1.10 10.90
CA ASP A 68 20.01 -0.87 10.08
C ASP A 68 20.86 -2.15 9.98
N LEU A 69 20.96 -2.94 11.05
CA LEU A 69 21.61 -4.25 11.01
C LEU A 69 20.78 -5.26 10.20
N ALA A 70 19.46 -5.22 10.32
CA ALA A 70 18.57 -6.07 9.53
C ALA A 70 18.75 -5.84 8.03
N LEU A 71 18.69 -4.57 7.58
CA LEU A 71 18.93 -4.20 6.18
C LEU A 71 20.32 -4.61 5.72
N TYR A 72 21.34 -4.45 6.57
CA TYR A 72 22.70 -4.87 6.24
C TYR A 72 22.77 -6.37 5.97
N GLU A 73 22.27 -7.21 6.89
CA GLU A 73 22.31 -8.66 6.73
C GLU A 73 21.43 -9.16 5.57
N TYR A 74 20.27 -8.54 5.32
CA TYR A 74 19.46 -8.84 4.15
C TYR A 74 20.17 -8.47 2.84
N ILE A 75 20.85 -7.32 2.74
CA ILE A 75 21.58 -6.97 1.51
C ILE A 75 22.78 -7.89 1.30
N ARG A 76 23.43 -8.34 2.38
CA ARG A 76 24.46 -9.38 2.28
C ARG A 76 23.92 -10.68 1.74
N SER A 77 22.71 -11.08 2.12
CA SER A 77 22.12 -12.31 1.58
C SER A 77 22.00 -12.25 0.06
N LEU A 78 21.80 -11.06 -0.53
CA LEU A 78 21.72 -10.85 -1.98
C LEU A 78 23.05 -11.01 -2.73
N SER A 79 24.18 -11.05 -2.02
CA SER A 79 25.52 -11.26 -2.62
C SER A 79 25.83 -12.74 -2.88
N PHE A 80 25.03 -13.65 -2.33
CA PHE A 80 25.23 -15.08 -2.48
C PHE A 80 24.71 -15.61 -3.82
N PRO A 81 25.43 -16.56 -4.46
CA PRO A 81 25.10 -17.02 -5.81
C PRO A 81 23.89 -17.96 -5.88
N GLU A 82 23.41 -18.51 -4.77
CA GLU A 82 22.30 -19.47 -4.72
C GLU A 82 20.95 -18.83 -5.10
N LYS A 83 20.74 -17.57 -4.70
CA LYS A 83 19.56 -16.75 -5.00
C LYS A 83 18.21 -17.41 -4.70
N GLU A 84 18.17 -18.32 -3.73
CA GLU A 84 17.00 -19.15 -3.43
C GLU A 84 15.85 -18.30 -2.83
N PHE A 85 16.18 -17.19 -2.16
CA PHE A 85 15.25 -16.33 -1.44
C PHE A 85 15.40 -14.84 -1.79
N HIS A 86 16.01 -14.50 -2.93
CA HIS A 86 16.24 -13.11 -3.31
C HIS A 86 14.94 -12.32 -3.47
N ASP A 87 13.89 -12.90 -4.08
CA ASP A 87 12.58 -12.24 -4.22
C ASP A 87 11.96 -11.90 -2.86
N LYS A 88 12.00 -12.85 -1.91
CA LYS A 88 11.50 -12.67 -0.54
C LYS A 88 12.34 -11.69 0.27
N THR A 89 13.66 -11.76 0.15
CA THR A 89 14.58 -10.83 0.83
C THR A 89 14.34 -9.40 0.33
N LEU A 90 14.27 -9.22 -0.99
CA LEU A 90 14.00 -7.92 -1.61
C LEU A 90 12.61 -7.40 -1.26
N PHE A 91 11.61 -8.29 -1.14
CA PHE A 91 10.30 -7.92 -0.61
C PHE A 91 10.39 -7.37 0.82
N THR A 92 11.10 -8.05 1.72
CA THR A 92 11.32 -7.58 3.10
C THR A 92 12.04 -6.24 3.15
N ILE A 93 13.11 -6.06 2.35
CA ILE A 93 13.81 -4.77 2.21
C ILE A 93 12.84 -3.67 1.75
N GLY A 94 12.01 -3.97 0.75
CA GLY A 94 10.99 -3.04 0.24
C GLY A 94 9.95 -2.65 1.30
N GLN A 95 9.53 -3.59 2.15
CA GLN A 95 8.63 -3.33 3.28
C GLN A 95 9.27 -2.42 4.33
N ILE A 96 10.54 -2.66 4.67
CA ILE A 96 11.31 -1.81 5.60
C ILE A 96 11.41 -0.38 5.07
N HIS A 97 11.74 -0.20 3.79
CA HIS A 97 11.79 1.14 3.21
C HIS A 97 10.42 1.80 3.12
N SER A 98 9.37 1.03 2.80
CA SER A 98 7.99 1.54 2.76
C SER A 98 7.55 2.07 4.12
N SER A 99 7.87 1.36 5.21
CA SER A 99 7.51 1.78 6.57
C SER A 99 8.30 3.01 7.03
N ARG A 100 9.54 3.18 6.56
CA ARG A 100 10.37 4.37 6.80
C ARG A 100 10.00 5.57 5.91
N GLY A 101 9.08 5.41 4.96
CA GLY A 101 8.73 6.44 3.98
C GLY A 101 9.76 6.62 2.85
N ASN A 102 10.74 5.73 2.74
CA ASN A 102 11.76 5.71 1.68
C ASN A 102 11.18 5.09 0.40
N TYR A 103 10.14 5.71 -0.16
CA TYR A 103 9.34 5.12 -1.25
C TYR A 103 10.14 4.77 -2.50
N ALA A 104 11.16 5.56 -2.85
CA ALA A 104 12.02 5.26 -4.00
C ALA A 104 12.86 3.99 -3.81
N LEU A 105 13.39 3.76 -2.60
CA LEU A 105 14.13 2.54 -2.28
C LEU A 105 13.19 1.33 -2.17
N ALA A 106 11.99 1.55 -1.62
CA ALA A 106 10.95 0.51 -1.60
C ALA A 106 10.57 0.05 -3.01
N GLU A 107 10.30 1.00 -3.92
CA GLU A 107 10.01 0.74 -5.33
C GLU A 107 11.14 -0.04 -5.98
N ARG A 108 12.40 0.37 -5.78
CA ARG A 108 13.57 -0.32 -6.33
C ARG A 108 13.67 -1.76 -5.83
N ALA A 109 13.54 -2.00 -4.53
CA ALA A 109 13.60 -3.33 -3.96
C ALA A 109 12.46 -4.23 -4.47
N TYR A 110 11.23 -3.70 -4.54
CA TYR A 110 10.09 -4.42 -5.08
C TYR A 110 10.26 -4.76 -6.57
N LEU A 111 10.75 -3.83 -7.39
CA LEU A 111 11.00 -4.10 -8.80
C LEU A 111 12.09 -5.17 -8.97
N ALA A 112 13.19 -5.08 -8.21
CA ALA A 112 14.23 -6.10 -8.20
C ALA A 112 13.69 -7.48 -7.77
N ALA A 113 12.76 -7.54 -6.81
CA ALA A 113 12.12 -8.80 -6.42
C ALA A 113 11.36 -9.45 -7.59
N LEU A 114 10.73 -8.64 -8.46
CA LEU A 114 10.02 -9.14 -9.64
C LEU A 114 10.96 -9.63 -10.75
N ASP A 115 12.22 -9.19 -10.78
CA ASP A 115 13.21 -9.72 -11.72
C ASP A 115 13.54 -11.20 -11.39
N PHE A 116 13.48 -11.58 -10.12
CA PHE A 116 13.63 -12.98 -9.68
C PHE A 116 12.33 -13.77 -9.76
N ASN A 117 11.22 -13.16 -9.37
CA ASN A 117 9.91 -13.80 -9.36
C ASN A 117 8.82 -12.84 -9.89
N PRO A 118 8.58 -12.83 -11.21
CA PRO A 118 7.57 -11.96 -11.83
C PRO A 118 6.14 -12.23 -11.34
N ALA A 119 5.88 -13.39 -10.74
CA ALA A 119 4.58 -13.81 -10.24
C ALA A 119 4.42 -13.61 -8.72
N HIS A 120 5.35 -12.93 -8.04
CA HIS A 120 5.29 -12.71 -6.61
C HIS A 120 4.15 -11.76 -6.24
N THR A 121 2.99 -12.33 -5.87
CA THR A 121 1.73 -11.59 -5.69
C THR A 121 1.80 -10.54 -4.59
N GLU A 122 2.52 -10.80 -3.51
CA GLU A 122 2.67 -9.85 -2.39
C GLU A 122 3.44 -8.60 -2.81
N VAL A 123 4.50 -8.74 -3.63
CA VAL A 123 5.24 -7.59 -4.18
C VAL A 123 4.38 -6.80 -5.16
N LEU A 124 3.64 -7.50 -6.04
CA LEU A 124 2.72 -6.85 -6.98
C LEU A 124 1.65 -6.04 -6.23
N GLU A 125 1.11 -6.56 -5.12
CA GLU A 125 0.19 -5.82 -4.24
C GLU A 125 0.85 -4.55 -3.65
N GLN A 126 2.08 -4.66 -3.13
CA GLN A 126 2.76 -3.50 -2.55
C GLN A 126 3.09 -2.43 -3.58
N LEU A 127 3.50 -2.80 -4.80
CA LEU A 127 3.68 -1.84 -5.89
C LEU A 127 2.35 -1.19 -6.28
N GLY A 128 1.26 -1.96 -6.35
CA GLY A 128 -0.09 -1.44 -6.57
C GLY A 128 -0.47 -0.35 -5.56
N VAL A 129 -0.24 -0.61 -4.27
CA VAL A 129 -0.46 0.34 -3.18
C VAL A 129 0.47 1.55 -3.29
N LEU A 130 1.76 1.33 -3.56
CA LEU A 130 2.78 2.37 -3.60
C LEU A 130 2.49 3.40 -4.69
N TYR A 131 2.23 2.94 -5.92
CA TYR A 131 1.90 3.83 -7.03
C TYR A 131 0.57 4.56 -6.83
N THR A 132 -0.44 3.87 -6.27
CA THR A 132 -1.72 4.50 -5.94
C THR A 132 -1.55 5.64 -4.93
N LYS A 133 -0.71 5.46 -3.89
CA LYS A 133 -0.38 6.52 -2.92
C LYS A 133 0.34 7.71 -3.56
N GLN A 134 1.14 7.48 -4.60
CA GLN A 134 1.80 8.51 -5.39
C GLN A 134 0.89 9.17 -6.44
N ARG A 135 -0.42 8.86 -6.45
CA ARG A 135 -1.40 9.29 -7.47
C ARG A 135 -1.11 8.78 -8.88
N ARG A 136 -0.23 7.79 -9.03
CA ARG A 136 0.07 7.07 -10.27
C ARG A 136 -0.93 5.91 -10.40
N THR A 137 -2.20 6.24 -10.52
CA THR A 137 -3.32 5.29 -10.39
C THR A 137 -3.34 4.22 -11.48
N ASP A 138 -2.94 4.56 -12.72
CA ASP A 138 -2.90 3.59 -13.82
C ASP A 138 -1.83 2.51 -13.62
N GLU A 139 -0.67 2.92 -13.08
CA GLU A 139 0.40 1.98 -12.73
C GLU A 139 -0.01 1.11 -11.54
N GLY A 140 -0.59 1.73 -10.50
CA GLY A 140 -1.11 1.00 -9.35
C GLY A 140 -2.14 -0.06 -9.77
N ARG A 141 -3.08 0.33 -10.63
CA ARG A 141 -4.08 -0.54 -11.26
C ARG A 141 -3.42 -1.70 -12.01
N SER A 142 -2.42 -1.40 -12.84
CA SER A 142 -1.68 -2.43 -13.60
C SER A 142 -1.07 -3.48 -12.68
N TYR A 143 -0.43 -3.07 -11.58
CA TYR A 143 0.19 -4.00 -10.63
C TYR A 143 -0.83 -4.85 -9.86
N PHE A 144 -1.96 -4.28 -9.44
CA PHE A 144 -3.02 -5.09 -8.84
C PHE A 144 -3.58 -6.14 -9.83
N PHE A 145 -3.77 -5.77 -11.11
CA PHE A 145 -4.20 -6.75 -12.11
C PHE A 145 -3.14 -7.81 -12.42
N LYS A 146 -1.85 -7.46 -12.40
CA LYS A 146 -0.77 -8.45 -12.47
C LYS A 146 -0.86 -9.44 -11.31
N ALA A 147 -1.09 -8.97 -10.07
CA ALA A 147 -1.28 -9.84 -8.92
C ALA A 147 -2.45 -10.80 -9.10
N ILE A 148 -3.62 -10.28 -9.53
CA ILE A 148 -4.82 -11.08 -9.80
C ILE A 148 -4.56 -12.09 -10.92
N ASN A 149 -3.90 -11.71 -12.01
CA ASN A 149 -3.61 -12.60 -13.12
C ASN A 149 -2.64 -13.72 -12.74
N SER A 150 -1.55 -13.40 -12.02
CA SER A 150 -0.63 -14.42 -11.49
C SER A 150 -1.36 -15.42 -10.59
N ASP A 151 -2.31 -14.93 -9.79
CA ASP A 151 -3.17 -15.76 -8.95
C ASP A 151 -4.14 -16.63 -9.77
N GLN A 152 -4.78 -16.08 -10.80
CA GLN A 152 -5.67 -16.85 -11.68
C GLN A 152 -4.91 -17.98 -12.42
N VAL A 153 -3.67 -17.73 -12.82
CA VAL A 153 -2.78 -18.75 -13.41
C VAL A 153 -2.49 -19.85 -12.38
N ARG A 154 -2.14 -19.49 -11.14
CA ARG A 154 -1.93 -20.45 -10.03
C ARG A 154 -3.17 -21.32 -9.78
N LEU A 155 -4.35 -20.73 -9.86
CA LEU A 155 -5.66 -21.39 -9.70
C LEU A 155 -6.10 -22.19 -10.93
N LYS A 156 -5.28 -22.25 -11.99
CA LYS A 156 -5.60 -22.91 -13.27
C LYS A 156 -6.94 -22.42 -13.84
N SER A 157 -7.22 -21.13 -13.68
CA SER A 157 -8.37 -20.49 -14.30
C SER A 157 -8.13 -20.36 -15.80
N SER A 158 -9.18 -20.57 -16.61
CA SER A 158 -9.14 -20.25 -18.04
C SER A 158 -9.20 -18.75 -18.30
N GLU A 159 -9.53 -17.96 -17.27
CA GLU A 159 -9.72 -16.53 -17.34
C GLU A 159 -8.45 -15.82 -16.89
N THR A 160 -7.84 -15.07 -17.81
CA THR A 160 -6.83 -14.05 -17.49
C THR A 160 -7.34 -12.72 -17.99
N ILE A 161 -7.23 -11.69 -17.17
CA ILE A 161 -7.69 -10.34 -17.49
C ILE A 161 -6.69 -9.73 -18.47
N GLN A 162 -7.07 -9.68 -19.75
CA GLN A 162 -6.24 -9.07 -20.80
C GLN A 162 -6.53 -7.58 -20.97
N ASN A 163 -7.80 -7.20 -20.84
CA ASN A 163 -8.24 -5.80 -20.94
C ASN A 163 -9.04 -5.41 -19.69
N TYR A 164 -8.33 -4.91 -18.68
CA TYR A 164 -8.98 -4.49 -17.45
C TYR A 164 -9.86 -3.24 -17.58
N GLN A 165 -9.73 -2.45 -18.65
CA GLN A 165 -10.55 -1.23 -18.85
C GLN A 165 -11.99 -1.55 -19.24
N ALA A 166 -12.24 -2.75 -19.77
CA ALA A 166 -13.54 -3.16 -20.28
C ALA A 166 -14.22 -4.24 -19.42
N LEU A 167 -13.70 -4.51 -18.22
CA LEU A 167 -14.29 -5.53 -17.36
C LEU A 167 -15.69 -5.14 -16.91
N ASN A 168 -16.59 -6.11 -16.97
CA ASN A 168 -17.93 -6.00 -16.45
C ASN A 168 -18.11 -6.84 -15.17
N GLN A 169 -19.24 -6.65 -14.49
CA GLN A 169 -19.54 -7.32 -13.23
C GLN A 169 -19.46 -8.86 -13.33
N SER A 170 -19.92 -9.45 -14.44
CA SER A 170 -19.96 -10.91 -14.59
C SER A 170 -18.55 -11.51 -14.75
N GLU A 171 -17.65 -10.81 -15.43
CA GLU A 171 -16.25 -11.20 -15.59
C GLU A 171 -15.48 -11.11 -14.27
N VAL A 172 -15.80 -10.13 -13.41
CA VAL A 172 -15.21 -10.08 -12.06
C VAL A 172 -15.80 -11.20 -11.19
N ALA A 173 -17.09 -11.47 -11.31
CA ALA A 173 -17.77 -12.50 -10.54
C ALA A 173 -17.26 -13.91 -10.86
N SER A 174 -16.78 -14.19 -12.09
CA SER A 174 -16.24 -15.49 -12.50
C SER A 174 -14.82 -15.78 -11.99
N LEU A 175 -14.06 -14.76 -11.56
CA LEU A 175 -12.71 -14.94 -11.01
C LEU A 175 -12.70 -15.92 -9.84
N LYS A 176 -11.75 -16.85 -9.82
CA LYS A 176 -11.62 -17.82 -8.74
C LYS A 176 -10.77 -17.23 -7.62
N VAL A 177 -11.09 -17.59 -6.37
CA VAL A 177 -10.30 -17.23 -5.20
C VAL A 177 -10.26 -18.38 -4.20
N ASP A 178 -9.16 -18.47 -3.47
CA ASP A 178 -8.93 -19.35 -2.32
C ASP A 178 -8.27 -18.54 -1.17
N SER A 179 -7.89 -19.21 -0.08
CA SER A 179 -7.26 -18.54 1.08
C SER A 179 -5.86 -17.99 0.82
N MET A 180 -5.23 -18.33 -0.32
CA MET A 180 -3.89 -17.85 -0.71
C MET A 180 -3.95 -16.73 -1.75
N SER A 181 -5.14 -16.33 -2.16
CA SER A 181 -5.33 -15.31 -3.20
C SER A 181 -5.02 -13.90 -2.66
N PRO A 182 -4.58 -12.95 -3.52
CA PRO A 182 -4.13 -11.62 -3.11
C PRO A 182 -5.31 -10.71 -2.74
N ALA A 183 -5.82 -10.84 -1.51
CA ALA A 183 -7.00 -10.09 -1.04
C ALA A 183 -6.82 -8.57 -1.15
N LEU A 184 -5.59 -8.06 -0.93
CA LEU A 184 -5.28 -6.65 -1.02
C LEU A 184 -5.31 -6.15 -2.47
N ALA A 185 -4.97 -6.98 -3.47
CA ALA A 185 -5.13 -6.64 -4.87
C ALA A 185 -6.61 -6.48 -5.26
N TYR A 186 -7.46 -7.43 -4.86
CA TYR A 186 -8.91 -7.33 -5.09
C TYR A 186 -9.48 -6.08 -4.42
N MET A 187 -9.13 -5.83 -3.15
CA MET A 187 -9.56 -4.62 -2.45
C MET A 187 -9.02 -3.33 -3.10
N GLY A 188 -7.77 -3.34 -3.56
CA GLY A 188 -7.12 -2.21 -4.23
C GLY A 188 -7.82 -1.82 -5.52
N ILE A 189 -8.10 -2.79 -6.41
CA ILE A 189 -8.91 -2.53 -7.61
C ILE A 189 -10.31 -2.07 -7.25
N GLY A 190 -10.97 -2.70 -6.27
CA GLY A 190 -12.30 -2.27 -5.83
C GLY A 190 -12.35 -0.79 -5.46
N VAL A 191 -11.35 -0.29 -4.73
CA VAL A 191 -11.24 1.15 -4.41
C VAL A 191 -11.08 2.00 -5.67
N LEU A 192 -10.26 1.57 -6.62
CA LEU A 192 -10.06 2.31 -7.87
C LEU A 192 -11.31 2.33 -8.75
N GLU A 193 -12.07 1.23 -8.82
CA GLU A 193 -13.35 1.18 -9.53
C GLU A 193 -14.41 2.09 -8.87
N ASP A 194 -14.44 2.16 -7.54
CA ASP A 194 -15.31 3.10 -6.82
C ASP A 194 -14.97 4.57 -7.11
N VAL A 195 -13.67 4.89 -7.19
CA VAL A 195 -13.21 6.24 -7.59
C VAL A 195 -13.66 6.58 -9.01
N ASP A 196 -13.69 5.59 -9.91
CA ASP A 196 -14.19 5.75 -11.27
C ASP A 196 -15.74 5.77 -11.35
N GLY A 197 -16.45 5.64 -10.23
CA GLY A 197 -17.92 5.59 -10.18
C GLY A 197 -18.53 4.23 -10.56
N LYS A 198 -17.71 3.20 -10.75
CA LYS A 198 -18.13 1.84 -11.13
C LYS A 198 -18.45 0.98 -9.90
N HIS A 199 -19.36 1.45 -9.06
CA HIS A 199 -19.62 0.88 -7.73
C HIS A 199 -20.02 -0.60 -7.75
N GLN A 200 -20.80 -1.05 -8.72
CA GLN A 200 -21.21 -2.46 -8.81
C GLN A 200 -20.04 -3.39 -9.14
N ILE A 201 -19.07 -2.92 -9.93
CA ILE A 201 -17.84 -3.67 -10.24
C ILE A 201 -16.95 -3.70 -9.00
N ALA A 202 -16.80 -2.56 -8.32
CA ALA A 202 -16.09 -2.47 -7.05
C ALA A 202 -16.62 -3.46 -6.00
N GLN A 203 -17.94 -3.58 -5.89
CA GLN A 203 -18.61 -4.52 -4.97
C GLN A 203 -18.24 -5.98 -5.25
N GLU A 204 -18.12 -6.41 -6.50
CA GLU A 204 -17.65 -7.78 -6.80
C GLU A 204 -16.19 -7.97 -6.40
N TYR A 205 -15.32 -6.98 -6.62
CA TYR A 205 -13.94 -7.04 -6.15
C TYR A 205 -13.84 -7.11 -4.62
N PHE A 206 -14.59 -6.30 -3.88
CA PHE A 206 -14.64 -6.38 -2.42
C PHE A 206 -15.19 -7.71 -1.94
N LYS A 207 -16.19 -8.27 -2.63
CA LYS A 207 -16.70 -9.61 -2.34
C LYS A 207 -15.64 -10.70 -2.55
N LYS A 208 -14.77 -10.60 -3.56
CA LYS A 208 -13.61 -11.48 -3.69
C LYS A 208 -12.67 -11.34 -2.50
N SER A 209 -12.31 -10.11 -2.14
CA SER A 209 -11.48 -9.84 -0.94
C SER A 209 -12.08 -10.42 0.34
N LEU A 210 -13.40 -10.27 0.55
CA LEU A 210 -14.12 -10.80 1.72
C LEU A 210 -14.30 -12.32 1.68
N THR A 211 -14.24 -12.94 0.50
CA THR A 211 -14.24 -14.41 0.39
C THR A 211 -12.91 -14.98 0.87
N ILE A 212 -11.81 -14.27 0.60
CA ILE A 212 -10.45 -14.63 1.01
C ILE A 212 -10.25 -14.35 2.51
N ASP A 213 -10.57 -13.14 2.96
CA ASP A 213 -10.55 -12.73 4.38
C ASP A 213 -11.89 -12.14 4.80
N LYS A 214 -12.71 -13.00 5.42
CA LYS A 214 -14.06 -12.64 5.90
C LYS A 214 -14.06 -11.62 7.04
N SER A 215 -12.93 -11.48 7.74
CA SER A 215 -12.75 -10.59 8.89
C SER A 215 -12.05 -9.27 8.53
N SER A 216 -11.79 -9.03 7.24
CA SER A 216 -11.15 -7.79 6.82
C SER A 216 -12.04 -6.58 7.06
N VAL A 217 -11.78 -5.85 8.15
CA VAL A 217 -12.47 -4.61 8.50
C VAL A 217 -12.35 -3.59 7.37
N LYS A 218 -11.18 -3.50 6.72
CA LYS A 218 -10.96 -2.61 5.57
C LYS A 218 -11.86 -2.97 4.39
N ALA A 219 -11.97 -4.26 4.05
CA ALA A 219 -12.83 -4.69 2.95
C ALA A 219 -14.33 -4.50 3.26
N LEU A 220 -14.75 -4.76 4.51
CA LEU A 220 -16.13 -4.48 4.97
C LEU A 220 -16.46 -2.98 4.87
N LEU A 221 -15.53 -2.11 5.28
CA LEU A 221 -15.71 -0.67 5.18
C LEU A 221 -15.81 -0.17 3.75
N ASN A 222 -14.94 -0.68 2.87
CA ASN A 222 -14.97 -0.33 1.46
C ASN A 222 -16.25 -0.84 0.78
N MET A 223 -16.69 -2.07 1.08
CA MET A 223 -17.96 -2.62 0.59
C MET A 223 -19.16 -1.78 1.06
N GLY A 224 -19.17 -1.39 2.35
CA GLY A 224 -20.21 -0.54 2.92
C GLY A 224 -20.24 0.86 2.29
N TYR A 225 -19.05 1.46 2.07
CA TYR A 225 -18.93 2.75 1.40
C TYR A 225 -19.35 2.68 -0.07
N SER A 226 -18.98 1.62 -0.80
CA SER A 226 -19.41 1.41 -2.19
C SER A 226 -20.94 1.31 -2.31
N HIS A 227 -21.58 0.57 -1.40
CA HIS A 227 -23.04 0.51 -1.35
C HIS A 227 -23.67 1.87 -1.01
N TYR A 228 -23.05 2.65 -0.14
CA TYR A 228 -23.48 4.01 0.16
C TYR A 228 -23.42 4.90 -1.09
N MET A 229 -22.32 4.89 -1.82
CA MET A 229 -22.13 5.66 -3.05
C MET A 229 -23.12 5.25 -4.14
N TYR A 230 -23.46 3.96 -4.21
CA TYR A 230 -24.47 3.43 -5.13
C TYR A 230 -25.92 3.74 -4.70
N GLY A 231 -26.15 4.24 -3.48
CA GLY A 231 -27.48 4.55 -2.93
C GLY A 231 -28.17 3.39 -2.20
N ASN A 232 -27.50 2.25 -2.05
CA ASN A 232 -28.01 1.07 -1.34
C ASN A 232 -27.73 1.18 0.17
N TYR A 233 -28.40 2.11 0.85
CA TYR A 233 -28.11 2.43 2.26
C TYR A 233 -28.36 1.28 3.24
N LYS A 234 -29.24 0.35 2.92
CA LYS A 234 -29.53 -0.83 3.76
C LYS A 234 -28.34 -1.79 3.80
N GLU A 235 -27.79 -2.13 2.64
CA GLU A 235 -26.60 -2.96 2.49
C GLU A 235 -25.37 -2.24 3.04
N ALA A 236 -25.24 -0.93 2.78
CA ALA A 236 -24.19 -0.09 3.36
C ALA A 236 -24.17 -0.17 4.89
N TYR A 237 -25.35 -0.11 5.53
CA TYR A 237 -25.50 -0.26 6.96
C TYR A 237 -25.06 -1.64 7.45
N GLN A 238 -25.45 -2.71 6.76
CA GLN A 238 -25.11 -4.08 7.14
C GLN A 238 -23.59 -4.29 7.16
N TYR A 239 -22.89 -3.94 6.08
CA TYR A 239 -21.43 -4.09 6.00
C TYR A 239 -20.69 -3.19 7.00
N THR A 240 -21.13 -1.93 7.15
CA THR A 240 -20.54 -1.02 8.13
C THR A 240 -20.76 -1.49 9.57
N ARG A 241 -21.94 -2.05 9.86
CA ARG A 241 -22.23 -2.65 11.16
C ARG A 241 -21.34 -3.88 11.41
N SER A 242 -21.14 -4.75 10.44
CA SER A 242 -20.22 -5.89 10.59
C SER A 242 -18.78 -5.43 10.86
N ALA A 243 -18.33 -4.33 10.24
CA ALA A 243 -17.03 -3.73 10.56
C ALA A 243 -16.97 -3.24 12.03
N LEU A 244 -18.04 -2.62 12.54
CA LEU A 244 -18.15 -2.18 13.94
C LEU A 244 -18.30 -3.34 14.93
N GLU A 245 -18.84 -4.49 14.52
CA GLU A 245 -18.89 -5.69 15.36
C GLU A 245 -17.48 -6.27 15.59
N LEU A 246 -16.58 -6.14 14.61
CA LEU A 246 -15.18 -6.54 14.73
C LEU A 246 -14.33 -5.48 15.45
N GLU A 247 -14.51 -4.21 15.12
CA GLU A 247 -13.81 -3.08 15.72
C GLU A 247 -14.79 -1.97 16.17
N PRO A 248 -15.33 -2.05 17.40
CA PRO A 248 -16.35 -1.11 17.89
C PRO A 248 -15.95 0.36 17.89
N ASN A 249 -14.64 0.62 18.02
CA ASN A 249 -14.05 1.97 18.09
C ASN A 249 -13.43 2.41 16.75
N ASN A 250 -13.70 1.71 15.65
CA ASN A 250 -13.15 2.10 14.35
C ASN A 250 -13.79 3.40 13.86
N GLU A 251 -13.03 4.50 13.89
CA GLU A 251 -13.50 5.84 13.51
C GLU A 251 -14.02 5.91 12.07
N LYS A 252 -13.41 5.18 11.13
CA LYS A 252 -13.85 5.15 9.73
C LYS A 252 -15.22 4.47 9.61
N ALA A 253 -15.44 3.40 10.37
CA ALA A 253 -16.71 2.71 10.45
C ALA A 253 -17.81 3.59 11.06
N GLN A 254 -17.48 4.32 12.12
CA GLN A 254 -18.40 5.27 12.76
C GLN A 254 -18.74 6.42 11.79
N ASN A 255 -17.76 6.94 11.04
CA ASN A 255 -18.00 7.93 10.00
C ASN A 255 -18.91 7.39 8.89
N ASN A 256 -18.65 6.21 8.34
CA ASN A 256 -19.52 5.59 7.33
C ASN A 256 -20.95 5.42 7.85
N LEU A 257 -21.12 5.00 9.10
CA LEU A 257 -22.44 4.85 9.72
C LEU A 257 -23.17 6.19 9.83
N ALA A 258 -22.48 7.26 10.21
CA ALA A 258 -23.05 8.60 10.25
C ALA A 258 -23.47 9.09 8.86
N LEU A 259 -22.64 8.84 7.82
CA LEU A 259 -22.98 9.14 6.42
C LEU A 259 -24.26 8.44 5.97
N ILE A 260 -24.39 7.15 6.30
CA ILE A 260 -25.57 6.35 5.98
C ILE A 260 -26.83 6.93 6.66
N TYR A 261 -26.73 7.35 7.93
CA TYR A 261 -27.83 8.00 8.62
C TYR A 261 -28.20 9.36 8.01
N LEU A 262 -27.22 10.19 7.62
CA LEU A 262 -27.49 11.45 6.92
C LEU A 262 -28.22 11.22 5.60
N ALA A 263 -27.74 10.28 4.78
CA ALA A 263 -28.39 9.96 3.51
C ALA A 263 -29.80 9.38 3.68
N SER A 264 -30.05 8.70 4.79
CA SER A 264 -31.39 8.22 5.20
C SER A 264 -32.26 9.30 5.85
N GLY A 265 -31.76 10.54 6.02
CA GLY A 265 -32.47 11.66 6.64
C GLY A 265 -32.48 11.68 8.18
N ASP A 266 -31.82 10.74 8.84
CA ASP A 266 -31.76 10.65 10.30
C ASP A 266 -30.56 11.43 10.85
N ILE A 267 -30.63 12.76 10.71
CA ILE A 267 -29.53 13.67 11.08
C ILE A 267 -29.20 13.55 12.57
N LYS A 268 -30.20 13.35 13.43
CA LYS A 268 -30.00 13.17 14.88
C LYS A 268 -29.15 11.94 15.18
N LYS A 269 -29.44 10.79 14.56
CA LYS A 269 -28.60 9.60 14.74
C LYS A 269 -27.20 9.81 14.18
N ALA A 270 -27.06 10.47 13.02
CA ALA A 270 -25.75 10.79 12.47
C ALA A 270 -24.90 11.64 13.44
N THR A 271 -25.46 12.72 13.98
CA THR A 271 -24.79 13.56 14.98
C THR A 271 -24.36 12.76 16.20
N ASN A 272 -25.26 11.92 16.74
CA ASN A 272 -24.95 11.06 17.89
C ASN A 272 -23.84 10.05 17.59
N VAL A 273 -23.75 9.54 16.36
CA VAL A 273 -22.67 8.63 15.96
C VAL A 273 -21.34 9.38 15.86
N PHE A 274 -21.31 10.56 15.23
CA PHE A 274 -20.08 11.38 15.18
C PHE A 274 -19.58 11.73 16.59
N MET A 275 -20.47 12.09 17.51
CA MET A 275 -20.11 12.43 18.89
C MET A 275 -19.53 11.27 19.72
N ARG A 276 -19.45 10.05 19.18
CA ARG A 276 -18.81 8.92 19.88
C ARG A 276 -17.29 9.00 19.88
N HIS A 277 -16.70 9.67 18.89
CA HIS A 277 -15.25 9.73 18.69
C HIS A 277 -14.72 11.14 18.36
N MET A 278 -15.59 12.15 18.34
CA MET A 278 -15.17 13.54 18.22
C MET A 278 -16.02 14.48 19.07
N GLU A 279 -15.47 15.64 19.36
CA GLU A 279 -16.13 16.68 20.15
C GLU A 279 -17.33 17.30 19.41
N ALA A 280 -18.22 17.94 20.17
CA ALA A 280 -19.47 18.46 19.64
C ALA A 280 -19.32 19.46 18.47
N PRO A 281 -18.39 20.45 18.50
CA PRO A 281 -18.17 21.34 17.37
C PRO A 281 -17.75 20.60 16.09
N GLU A 282 -16.87 19.62 16.20
CA GLU A 282 -16.34 18.78 15.13
C GLU A 282 -17.46 17.93 14.50
N ALA A 283 -18.27 17.28 15.33
CA ALA A 283 -19.42 16.49 14.89
C ALA A 283 -20.45 17.35 14.13
N LEU A 284 -20.79 18.53 14.66
CA LEU A 284 -21.74 19.45 14.03
C LEU A 284 -21.21 20.03 12.71
N ASN A 285 -19.91 20.34 12.64
CA ASN A 285 -19.26 20.75 11.40
C ASN A 285 -19.33 19.64 10.34
N ASN A 286 -19.07 18.38 10.71
CA ASN A 286 -19.13 17.25 9.79
C ASN A 286 -20.55 17.02 9.27
N VAL A 287 -21.57 17.11 10.14
CA VAL A 287 -22.99 17.04 9.72
C VAL A 287 -23.29 18.13 8.68
N GLY A 288 -22.92 19.38 8.97
CA GLY A 288 -23.10 20.49 8.03
C GLY A 288 -22.39 20.25 6.71
N TYR A 289 -21.11 19.88 6.74
CA TYR A 289 -20.32 19.59 5.54
C TYR A 289 -20.95 18.50 4.66
N PHE A 290 -21.39 17.39 5.25
CA PHE A 290 -22.01 16.32 4.48
C PHE A 290 -23.41 16.66 3.96
N LEU A 291 -24.17 17.51 4.66
CA LEU A 291 -25.44 18.04 4.14
C LEU A 291 -25.22 18.93 2.91
N ILE A 292 -24.16 19.74 2.89
CA ILE A 292 -23.75 20.50 1.68
C ILE A 292 -23.46 19.53 0.53
N LEU A 293 -22.64 18.48 0.76
CA LEU A 293 -22.33 17.50 -0.29
C LEU A 293 -23.55 16.74 -0.82
N GLN A 294 -24.62 16.65 -0.02
CA GLN A 294 -25.90 16.05 -0.42
C GLN A 294 -26.85 17.03 -1.13
N GLY A 295 -26.41 18.27 -1.40
CA GLY A 295 -27.24 19.31 -2.00
C GLY A 295 -28.34 19.83 -1.07
N LYS A 296 -28.13 19.76 0.26
CA LYS A 296 -29.04 20.27 1.30
C LYS A 296 -28.36 21.40 2.11
N PRO A 297 -27.88 22.48 1.47
CA PRO A 297 -27.12 23.53 2.16
C PRO A 297 -27.99 24.31 3.14
N ASP A 298 -29.30 24.42 2.91
CA ASP A 298 -30.29 25.00 3.82
C ASP A 298 -30.32 24.28 5.18
N GLN A 299 -30.30 22.94 5.15
CA GLN A 299 -30.26 22.11 6.34
C GLN A 299 -28.88 22.18 7.02
N ALA A 300 -27.81 22.46 6.29
CA ALA A 300 -26.45 22.52 6.82
C ALA A 300 -26.20 23.74 7.71
N VAL A 301 -26.75 24.91 7.35
CA VAL A 301 -26.55 26.21 8.03
C VAL A 301 -26.74 26.12 9.56
N PRO A 302 -27.86 25.61 10.11
CA PRO A 302 -28.05 25.58 11.56
C PRO A 302 -27.04 24.71 12.30
N TYR A 303 -26.50 23.66 11.68
CA TYR A 303 -25.48 22.81 12.31
C TYR A 303 -24.11 23.49 12.29
N LEU A 304 -23.77 24.19 11.21
CA LEU A 304 -22.52 24.94 11.09
C LEU A 304 -22.49 26.13 12.05
N GLN A 305 -23.60 26.84 12.21
CA GLN A 305 -23.72 27.89 13.22
C GLN A 305 -23.52 27.35 14.64
N GLN A 306 -24.19 26.24 14.99
CA GLN A 306 -24.00 25.61 16.29
C GLN A 306 -22.56 25.10 16.51
N ALA A 307 -21.89 24.64 15.45
CA ALA A 307 -20.48 24.25 15.53
C ALA A 307 -19.59 25.44 15.91
N ILE A 308 -19.83 26.61 15.31
CA ILE A 308 -19.11 27.86 15.60
C ILE A 308 -19.41 28.31 17.04
N ASP A 309 -20.69 28.35 17.43
CA ASP A 309 -21.12 28.84 18.75
C ASP A 309 -20.57 27.99 19.91
N LYS A 310 -20.37 26.69 19.68
CA LYS A 310 -19.82 25.77 20.69
C LYS A 310 -18.30 25.79 20.78
N LYS A 311 -17.59 26.38 19.81
CA LYS A 311 -16.14 26.51 19.87
C LYS A 311 -15.79 27.79 20.62
N SER A 312 -14.96 27.67 21.67
CA SER A 312 -14.50 28.84 22.46
C SER A 312 -13.56 29.76 21.69
N SER A 313 -13.00 29.30 20.58
CA SER A 313 -12.11 30.04 19.69
C SER A 313 -12.64 30.02 18.26
N TYR A 314 -12.10 30.91 17.41
CA TYR A 314 -12.51 31.02 16.01
C TYR A 314 -12.35 29.69 15.27
N TYR A 315 -13.48 29.14 14.80
CA TYR A 315 -13.50 27.86 14.11
C TYR A 315 -13.46 28.03 12.59
N LYS A 316 -12.25 28.19 12.04
CA LYS A 316 -12.03 28.50 10.61
C LYS A 316 -12.80 27.56 9.66
N VAL A 317 -12.67 26.24 9.86
CA VAL A 317 -13.27 25.23 8.96
C VAL A 317 -14.81 25.33 8.95
N ALA A 318 -15.44 25.50 10.11
CA ALA A 318 -16.90 25.65 10.18
C ALA A 318 -17.39 26.96 9.54
N ASN A 319 -16.61 28.04 9.66
CA ASN A 319 -16.93 29.32 9.00
C ASN A 319 -16.81 29.22 7.47
N GLU A 320 -15.78 28.53 6.96
CA GLU A 320 -15.61 28.27 5.53
C GLU A 320 -16.78 27.44 4.97
N ASN A 321 -17.17 26.37 5.68
CA ASN A 321 -18.32 25.55 5.32
C ASN A 321 -19.64 26.34 5.40
N LEU A 322 -19.82 27.20 6.40
CA LEU A 322 -21.03 28.04 6.52
C LEU A 322 -21.14 29.03 5.36
N ASN A 323 -20.02 29.67 4.99
CA ASN A 323 -19.98 30.58 3.85
C ASN A 323 -20.36 29.87 2.54
N ARG A 324 -19.84 28.64 2.35
CA ARG A 324 -20.21 27.79 1.22
C ARG A 324 -21.71 27.48 1.22
N ALA A 325 -22.25 26.99 2.33
CA ALA A 325 -23.68 26.67 2.45
C ALA A 325 -24.57 27.88 2.13
N LEU A 326 -24.25 29.05 2.69
CA LEU A 326 -25.01 30.29 2.44
C LEU A 326 -24.92 30.75 0.97
N SER A 327 -23.80 30.50 0.28
CA SER A 327 -23.70 30.78 -1.16
C SER A 327 -24.62 29.88 -1.98
N GLU A 328 -24.55 28.57 -1.74
CA GLU A 328 -25.38 27.59 -2.46
C GLU A 328 -26.88 27.84 -2.21
N VAL A 329 -27.28 28.22 -0.99
CA VAL A 329 -28.68 28.61 -0.70
C VAL A 329 -29.11 29.82 -1.54
N ARG A 330 -28.30 30.89 -1.61
CA ARG A 330 -28.63 32.07 -2.43
C ARG A 330 -28.73 31.76 -3.91
N GLU A 331 -27.92 30.82 -4.41
CA GLU A 331 -27.97 30.38 -5.80
C GLU A 331 -29.23 29.56 -6.11
N MET A 332 -29.76 28.80 -5.14
CA MET A 332 -31.02 28.05 -5.28
C MET A 332 -32.27 28.94 -5.28
N GLU A 333 -32.16 30.18 -4.79
CA GLU A 333 -33.27 31.14 -4.69
C GLU A 333 -33.39 32.07 -5.92
N GLN A 334 -32.42 32.06 -6.85
CA GLN A 334 -32.37 32.90 -8.05
C GLN A 334 -32.91 32.18 -9.30
#